data_AF-A0A485NNC7-F1
#
_entry.id   AF-A0A485NNC7-F1
#
_cell.length_a   1.000
_cell.length_b   1.000
_cell.length_c   1.000
_cell.angle_alpha   90.00
_cell.angle_beta   90.00
_cell.angle_gamma   90.00
#
_symmetry.space_group_name_H-M   'P 1'
#
loop_
_entity.id
_entity.type
_entity.pdbx_description
1 polymer ?
#
loop_
_entity_poly.entity_id
_entity_poly.type
_entity_poly.pdbx_seq_one_letter_code
_entity_poly.pdbx_strand_id
1 'polypeptide(L)' 'DDQSLAFYDISPQVPTHFLVIPKKHISQIPVAEDDDNQSLLGYLVVIGKKCTANLGLKKGYRMVGE' A
#
# COMPACT_ATOMS: atom_id res chain seq x y z
N ASP A 1 5.45 -1.37 11.48
CA ASP A 1 4.12 -1.98 11.39
C ASP A 1 4.26 -3.49 11.31
N ASP A 2 3.34 -4.24 11.92
CA ASP A 2 3.50 -5.69 12.07
C ASP A 2 3.08 -6.46 10.83
N GLN A 3 2.13 -5.95 10.05
CA GLN A 3 1.54 -6.67 8.91
C GLN A 3 1.90 -6.08 7.54
N SER A 4 2.53 -4.91 7.50
CA SER A 4 2.88 -4.21 6.26
C SER A 4 4.28 -3.59 6.31
N LEU A 5 4.84 -3.33 5.14
CA LEU A 5 6.07 -2.57 4.94
C LEU A 5 5.80 -1.48 3.90
N ALA A 6 6.21 -0.25 4.20
CA ALA A 6 6.15 0.87 3.26
C ALA A 6 7.57 1.37 2.97
N PHE A 7 7.91 1.51 1.70
CA PHE A 7 9.23 1.97 1.27
C PHE A 7 9.13 2.76 -0.04
N TYR A 8 10.10 3.64 -0.28
CA TYR A 8 10.16 4.40 -1.51
C TYR A 8 10.50 3.50 -2.69
N ASP A 9 9.86 3.75 -3.82
CA ASP A 9 10.20 3.08 -5.05
C ASP A 9 11.60 3.50 -5.50
N ILE A 10 12.39 2.54 -5.98
CA ILE A 10 13.72 2.78 -6.53
C ILE A 10 13.67 3.52 -7.87
N SER A 11 12.56 3.39 -8.62
CA SER A 11 12.31 4.06 -9.89
C SER A 11 11.00 4.87 -9.85
N PRO A 12 10.99 5.98 -9.09
CA PRO A 12 9.77 6.75 -8.86
C PRO A 12 9.28 7.41 -10.16
N GLN A 13 8.01 7.19 -10.52
CA GLN A 13 7.37 7.83 -11.69
C GLN A 13 6.92 9.27 -11.41
N VAL A 14 6.81 9.65 -10.13
CA VAL A 14 6.36 10.96 -9.65
C VAL A 14 7.18 11.37 -8.41
N PRO A 15 7.19 12.66 -8.02
CA PRO A 15 8.05 13.17 -6.94
C PRO A 15 7.89 12.46 -5.58
N THR A 16 6.72 11.88 -5.33
CA THR A 16 6.50 11.04 -4.15
C THR A 16 5.83 9.76 -4.59
N HIS A 17 6.64 8.72 -4.76
CA HIS A 17 6.20 7.37 -5.13
C HIS A 17 6.73 6.38 -4.09
N PHE A 18 5.83 5.67 -3.43
CA PHE A 18 6.17 4.66 -2.44
C PHE A 18 5.22 3.47 -2.57
N LEU A 19 5.74 2.31 -2.21
CA LEU A 19 5.02 1.05 -2.27
C LEU A 19 4.66 0.62 -0.85
N VAL A 20 3.45 0.11 -0.67
CA VAL A 20 3.01 -0.51 0.59
C VAL A 20 2.69 -1.97 0.28
N ILE A 21 3.46 -2.88 0.87
CA ILE A 21 3.30 -4.31 0.66
C ILE A 21 2.88 -5.01 1.97
N PRO A 22 2.03 -6.04 1.89
CA PRO A 22 1.81 -6.92 3.03
C PRO A 22 3.04 -7.77 3.31
N LYS A 23 3.27 -8.13 4.58
CA LYS A 23 4.30 -9.15 4.92
C LYS A 23 3.84 -10.57 4.56
N LYS A 24 2.52 -10.79 4.52
CA LYS A 24 1.93 -12.03 4.00
C LYS A 24 2.16 -12.08 2.49
N HIS A 25 2.71 -13.20 2.01
CA HIS A 25 2.93 -13.38 0.57
C HIS A 25 1.60 -13.57 -0.14
N ILE A 26 1.23 -12.59 -0.95
CA ILE A 26 0.09 -12.62 -1.87
C ILE A 26 0.66 -12.34 -3.24
N SER A 27 0.55 -13.30 -4.16
CA SER A 27 1.21 -13.19 -5.46
C SER A 27 0.65 -12.06 -6.30
N GLN A 28 -0.68 -11.89 -6.31
CA GLN A 28 -1.40 -10.84 -7.05
C GLN A 28 -2.75 -10.57 -6.37
N ILE A 29 -3.35 -9.40 -6.56
CA ILE A 29 -4.68 -9.08 -6.01
C ILE A 29 -5.77 -10.08 -6.46
N PRO A 30 -5.84 -10.53 -7.74
CA PRO A 30 -6.91 -11.43 -8.20
C PRO A 30 -6.87 -12.83 -7.57
N VAL A 31 -5.73 -13.27 -7.06
CA VAL A 31 -5.58 -14.58 -6.39
C VAL A 31 -5.78 -14.47 -4.88
N ALA A 32 -6.15 -13.29 -4.39
CA ALA A 32 -6.43 -13.09 -2.98
C ALA A 32 -7.75 -13.78 -2.61
N GLU A 33 -7.69 -14.81 -1.76
CA GLU A 33 -8.88 -15.46 -1.19
C GLU A 33 -9.68 -14.52 -0.27
N ASP A 34 -11.02 -14.61 -0.33
CA ASP A 34 -11.97 -13.65 0.24
C ASP A 34 -11.83 -13.41 1.76
N ASP A 35 -11.61 -14.44 2.56
CA ASP A 35 -11.79 -14.35 4.02
C ASP A 35 -10.63 -13.63 4.74
N ASP A 36 -9.39 -14.03 4.45
CA ASP A 36 -8.21 -13.52 5.16
C ASP A 36 -7.66 -12.25 4.48
N ASN A 37 -7.87 -12.09 3.17
CA ASN A 37 -7.23 -11.02 2.41
C ASN A 37 -8.10 -9.76 2.27
N GLN A 38 -9.43 -9.82 2.45
CA GLN A 38 -10.25 -8.59 2.45
C GLN A 38 -9.83 -7.63 3.57
N SER A 39 -9.65 -8.15 4.79
CA SER A 39 -9.19 -7.37 5.95
C SER A 39 -7.79 -6.78 5.73
N LEU A 40 -6.90 -7.56 5.11
CA LEU A 40 -5.53 -7.13 4.81
C LEU A 40 -5.48 -6.07 3.71
N LEU A 41 -6.27 -6.20 2.64
CA LEU A 41 -6.36 -5.20 1.58
C LEU A 41 -6.91 -3.88 2.11
N GLY A 42 -7.97 -3.93 2.93
CA GLY A 42 -8.48 -2.74 3.63
C GLY A 42 -7.43 -2.11 4.53
N TYR A 43 -6.64 -2.93 5.24
CA TYR A 43 -5.53 -2.46 6.07
C TYR A 43 -4.45 -1.72 5.27
N LEU A 44 -4.05 -2.25 4.10
CA LEU A 44 -3.05 -1.61 3.24
C LEU A 44 -3.50 -0.22 2.76
N VAL A 45 -4.78 -0.05 2.45
CA VAL A 45 -5.35 1.27 2.09
C VAL A 45 -5.25 2.26 3.27
N VAL A 46 -5.56 1.81 4.48
CA VAL A 46 -5.45 2.65 5.69
C VAL A 46 -3.99 3.04 5.97
N ILE A 47 -3.05 2.09 5.82
CA ILE A 47 -1.62 2.37 5.97
C ILE A 47 -1.12 3.35 4.92
N GLY A 48 -1.49 3.16 3.65
CA GLY A 48 -1.18 4.11 2.59
C GLY A 48 -1.66 5.53 2.92
N LYS A 49 -2.90 5.67 3.40
CA LYS A 49 -3.42 6.97 3.87
C LYS A 49 -2.59 7.55 5.01
N LYS A 50 -2.22 6.77 6.02
CA LYS A 50 -1.36 7.22 7.12
C LYS A 50 0.02 7.66 6.63
N CYS A 51 0.63 6.90 5.71
CA CYS A 51 1.90 7.27 5.08
C CYS A 51 1.78 8.61 4.33
N THR A 52 0.75 8.80 3.50
CA THR A 52 0.55 10.08 2.81
C THR A 52 0.36 11.27 3.75
N ALA A 53 -0.33 11.06 4.89
CA ALA A 53 -0.48 12.08 5.92
C ALA A 53 0.86 12.44 6.58
N ASN A 54 1.68 11.44 6.90
CA ASN A 54 3.03 11.64 7.48
C ASN A 54 3.99 12.34 6.50
N LEU A 55 3.83 12.09 5.20
CA LEU A 55 4.60 12.76 4.14
C LEU A 55 4.05 14.16 3.78
N GLY A 56 2.97 14.60 4.41
CA GLY A 56 2.38 15.91 4.16
C GLY A 56 1.72 16.04 2.78
N LEU A 57 1.37 14.94 2.13
CA LEU A 57 0.73 14.92 0.80
C LEU A 57 -0.76 15.32 0.91
N LYS A 58 -1.02 16.63 0.93
CA LYS A 58 -2.38 17.20 1.09
C LYS A 58 -3.14 17.39 -0.23
N LYS A 59 -2.45 17.34 -1.37
CA LYS A 59 -3.03 17.60 -2.71
C LYS A 59 -3.73 16.37 -3.33
N GLY A 60 -3.87 15.29 -2.58
CA GLY A 60 -4.38 14.02 -3.07
C GLY A 60 -3.27 13.07 -3.52
N TYR A 61 -3.62 11.80 -3.66
CA TYR A 61 -2.73 10.72 -4.07
C TYR A 61 -3.53 9.70 -4.89
N ARG A 62 -2.81 8.89 -5.66
CA ARG A 62 -3.38 7.78 -6.43
C ARG A 62 -2.87 6.47 -5.83
N MET A 63 -3.78 5.54 -5.57
CA MET A 63 -3.44 4.15 -5.29
C MET A 63 -3.58 3.36 -6.60
N VAL A 64 -2.58 2.54 -6.90
CA VAL A 64 -2.55 1.63 -8.05
C VAL A 64 -2.33 0.23 -7.48
N GLY A 65 -3.19 -0.71 -7.85
CA GLY A 65 -3.06 -2.12 -7.50
C GLY A 65 -2.95 -2.93 -8.77
N GLU A 66 -2.03 -3.88 -8.79
CA GLU A 66 -1.79 -4.85 -9.87
C GLU A 66 -1.97 -6.29 -9.36
#